data_AF-A0A1C5NGF9-F1
#
_entry.id   AF-A0A1C5NGF9-F1
#
_cell.length_a   1.000
_cell.length_b   1.000
_cell.length_c   1.000
_cell.angle_alpha   90.00
_cell.angle_beta   90.00
_cell.angle_gamma   90.00
#
_symmetry.space_group_name_H-M   'P 1'
#
loop_
_entity.id
_entity.type
_entity.pdbx_description
1 polymer ?
#
loop_
_entity_poly.entity_id
_entity_poly.type
_entity_poly.pdbx_seq_one_letter_code
_entity_poly.pdbx_strand_id
1 'polypeptide(L)'
;MIALLKTIARYLASIIGSPVSMKSITDYLTSAGRKVSQNTVSDYVEALTESFIFYLVERFDIVGKQLLKVNNKFYMVDMGIRNHILSRKRYDLKSAHE
;
A
#
# COMPACT_ATOMS: atom_id res chain seq x y z
N MET A 1 14.05 0.74 -11.32
CA MET A 1 13.26 -0.39 -10.80
C MET A 1 13.31 -0.48 -9.27
N ILE A 2 14.46 -0.77 -8.64
CA ILE A 2 14.55 -1.01 -7.17
C ILE A 2 14.04 0.15 -6.30
N ALA A 3 14.31 1.41 -6.68
CA ALA A 3 13.87 2.57 -5.88
C ALA A 3 12.35 2.74 -5.84
N LEU A 4 11.64 2.42 -6.93
CA LEU A 4 10.19 2.57 -7.01
C LEU A 4 9.49 1.48 -6.18
N LEU A 5 9.93 0.23 -6.31
CA LEU A 5 9.46 -0.88 -5.47
C LEU A 5 9.61 -0.56 -3.98
N LYS A 6 10.78 -0.07 -3.55
CA LYS A 6 11.03 0.33 -2.16
C LYS A 6 10.10 1.45 -1.69
N THR A 7 9.82 2.44 -2.55
CA THR A 7 8.88 3.52 -2.24
C THR A 7 7.45 3.01 -2.08
N ILE A 8 6.99 2.13 -2.99
CA ILE A 8 5.65 1.51 -2.91
C ILE A 8 5.53 0.66 -1.64
N ALA A 9 6.52 -0.20 -1.36
CA ALA A 9 6.53 -1.02 -0.15
C ALA A 9 6.46 -0.18 1.13
N ARG A 10 7.24 0.92 1.20
CA ARG A 10 7.20 1.84 2.34
C ARG A 10 5.85 2.54 2.47
N TYR A 11 5.26 2.97 1.36
CA TYR A 11 3.94 3.57 1.35
C TYR A 11 2.88 2.58 1.87
N LEU A 12 2.81 1.37 1.32
CA LEU A 12 1.86 0.33 1.76
C LEU A 12 2.02 0.00 3.25
N ALA A 13 3.27 -0.13 3.73
CA ALA A 13 3.54 -0.36 5.14
C ALA A 13 2.96 0.77 6.03
N SER A 14 3.01 2.02 5.56
CA SER A 14 2.54 3.18 6.33
C SER A 14 1.02 3.27 6.46
N ILE A 15 0.28 2.63 5.55
CA ILE A 15 -1.19 2.67 5.50
C ILE A 15 -1.84 1.29 5.58
N ILE A 16 -1.20 0.34 6.27
CA ILE A 16 -1.76 -1.01 6.47
C ILE A 16 -3.22 -0.95 6.96
N GLY A 17 -4.07 -1.81 6.41
CA GLY A 17 -5.50 -1.84 6.74
C GLY A 17 -6.36 -0.72 6.14
N SER A 18 -5.76 0.23 5.41
CA SER A 18 -6.50 1.25 4.65
C SER A 18 -6.71 0.82 3.19
N PRO A 19 -7.84 1.18 2.54
CA PRO A 19 -8.05 0.90 1.13
C PRO A 19 -7.02 1.62 0.24
N VAL A 20 -6.42 0.88 -0.70
CA VAL A 20 -5.36 1.40 -1.57
C VAL A 20 -5.85 1.46 -3.02
N SER A 21 -5.66 2.62 -3.67
CA SER A 21 -5.96 2.81 -5.08
C SER A 21 -4.68 2.92 -5.91
N MET A 22 -4.47 2.00 -6.85
CA MET A 22 -3.31 2.04 -7.75
C MET A 22 -3.25 3.33 -8.56
N LYS A 23 -4.42 3.84 -8.97
CA LYS A 23 -4.55 5.13 -9.65
C LYS A 23 -4.05 6.27 -8.76
N SER A 24 -4.48 6.32 -7.50
CA SER A 24 -4.04 7.38 -6.58
C SER A 24 -2.52 7.38 -6.37
N ILE A 25 -1.89 6.21 -6.23
CA ILE A 25 -0.42 6.10 -6.15
C ILE A 25 0.22 6.62 -7.45
N THR A 26 -0.30 6.21 -8.60
CA THR A 26 0.21 6.60 -9.93
C THR A 26 0.12 8.11 -10.16
N ASP A 27 -1.04 8.69 -9.86
CA ASP A 27 -1.32 10.12 -10.00
C ASP A 27 -0.38 10.93 -9.09
N TYR A 28 -0.18 10.49 -7.85
CA TYR A 28 0.77 11.12 -6.93
C TYR A 28 2.22 11.06 -7.44
N LEU A 29 2.70 9.87 -7.82
CA LEU A 29 4.06 9.71 -8.36
C LEU A 29 4.30 10.55 -9.62
N THR A 30 3.30 10.60 -10.51
CA THR A 30 3.35 11.41 -11.74
C THR A 30 3.41 12.90 -11.42
N SER A 31 2.59 13.36 -10.48
CA SER A 31 2.60 14.76 -10.02
C SER A 31 3.94 15.15 -9.36
N ALA A 32 4.62 14.21 -8.70
CA ALA A 32 5.95 14.38 -8.13
C ALA A 32 7.09 14.27 -9.18
N GLY A 33 6.76 14.29 -10.48
CA GLY A 33 7.73 14.27 -11.58
C GLY A 33 8.23 12.88 -11.99
N ARG A 34 7.70 11.80 -11.39
CA ARG A 34 8.05 10.42 -11.76
C ARG A 34 6.98 9.83 -12.69
N LYS A 35 7.27 9.80 -13.99
CA LYS A 35 6.41 9.13 -14.98
C LYS A 35 6.38 7.61 -14.71
N VAL A 36 5.21 7.09 -14.39
CA VAL A 36 4.96 5.65 -14.18
C VAL A 36 3.54 5.32 -14.62
N SER A 37 3.33 4.14 -15.20
CA SER A 37 1.99 3.69 -15.57
C SER A 37 1.28 3.03 -14.38
N GLN A 38 -0.06 3.03 -14.40
CA GLN A 38 -0.83 2.34 -13.37
C GLN A 38 -0.57 0.82 -13.37
N ASN A 39 -0.34 0.21 -14.54
CA ASN A 39 0.02 -1.20 -14.65
C ASN A 39 1.34 -1.47 -13.93
N THR A 40 2.36 -0.66 -14.18
CA THR A 40 3.66 -0.80 -13.49
C THR A 40 3.54 -0.67 -11.96
N VAL A 41 2.67 0.21 -11.45
CA VAL A 41 2.40 0.27 -10.01
C VAL A 41 1.70 -1.01 -9.53
N SER A 42 0.73 -1.51 -10.29
CA SER A 42 0.04 -2.78 -10.02
C SER A 42 1.02 -3.94 -9.96
N ASP A 43 1.90 -4.09 -10.96
CA ASP A 43 2.90 -5.16 -11.05
C ASP A 43 3.81 -5.19 -9.80
N TYR A 44 4.21 -4.01 -9.28
CA TYR A 44 5.02 -3.95 -8.07
C TYR A 44 4.22 -4.34 -6.81
N VAL A 45 2.95 -3.97 -6.72
CA VAL A 45 2.09 -4.34 -5.58
C VAL A 45 1.79 -5.85 -5.62
N GLU A 46 1.55 -6.40 -6.80
CA GLU A 46 1.36 -7.82 -7.03
C GLU A 46 2.61 -8.60 -6.66
N ALA A 47 3.80 -8.20 -7.15
CA ALA A 47 5.06 -8.83 -6.77
C ALA A 47 5.32 -8.81 -5.25
N LEU A 48 4.94 -7.74 -4.55
CA LEU A 48 5.01 -7.65 -3.09
C LEU A 48 4.01 -8.57 -2.37
N THR A 49 2.90 -8.89 -3.03
CA THR A 49 1.86 -9.80 -2.51
C THR A 49 2.24 -11.26 -2.77
N GLU A 50 2.68 -11.58 -3.99
CA GLU A 50 3.14 -12.92 -4.38
C GLU A 50 4.41 -13.36 -3.63
N SER A 51 5.24 -12.40 -3.20
CA SER A 51 6.40 -12.66 -2.34
C SER A 51 6.06 -12.80 -0.85
N PHE A 52 4.77 -12.79 -0.48
CA PHE A 52 4.28 -12.88 0.90
C PHE A 52 4.76 -11.76 1.83
N ILE A 53 5.18 -10.61 1.29
CA ILE A 53 5.54 -9.44 2.10
C ILE A 53 4.26 -8.71 2.55
N PHE A 54 3.25 -8.67 1.67
CA PHE A 54 1.93 -8.16 1.96
C PHE A 54 0.85 -9.20 1.67
N TYR A 55 -0.21 -9.16 2.46
CA TYR A 55 -1.43 -9.92 2.25
C TYR A 55 -2.54 -8.98 1.82
N LEU A 56 -3.17 -9.32 0.70
CA LEU A 56 -4.33 -8.63 0.17
C LEU A 56 -5.57 -9.05 0.97
N VAL A 57 -6.39 -8.06 1.34
CA VAL A 57 -7.69 -8.27 1.95
C VAL A 57 -8.73 -7.59 1.06
N GLU A 58 -9.59 -8.42 0.48
CA GLU A 58 -10.71 -7.97 -0.33
C GLU A 58 -11.74 -7.24 0.54
N ARG A 59 -12.49 -6.34 -0.10
CA ARG A 59 -13.60 -5.67 0.56
C ARG A 59 -14.74 -6.66 0.69
N PHE A 60 -15.15 -6.94 1.92
CA PHE A 60 -16.44 -7.55 2.21
C PHE A 60 -17.50 -6.42 2.18
N ASP A 61 -18.74 -6.71 1.76
CA ASP A 61 -19.82 -5.73 1.59
C ASP A 61 -19.67 -4.76 0.40
N ILE A 62 -19.36 -5.29 -0.78
CA ILE A 62 -19.41 -4.56 -2.06
C ILE A 62 -20.23 -5.33 -3.09
N VAL A 63 -21.03 -4.62 -3.89
CA VAL A 63 -21.94 -5.24 -4.88
C VAL A 63 -21.95 -4.51 -6.22
N GLY A 64 -22.28 -5.24 -7.28
CA GLY A 64 -22.46 -4.70 -8.63
C GLY A 64 -21.21 -4.01 -9.18
N LYS A 65 -21.36 -2.80 -9.75
CA LYS A 65 -20.25 -2.03 -10.34
C LYS A 65 -19.12 -1.72 -9.33
N GLN A 66 -19.40 -1.80 -8.03
CA GLN A 66 -18.36 -1.59 -7.02
C GLN A 66 -17.31 -2.70 -7.03
N LEU A 67 -17.63 -3.92 -7.48
CA LEU A 67 -16.68 -5.03 -7.64
C LEU A 67 -15.56 -4.70 -8.64
N LEU A 68 -15.85 -3.85 -9.63
CA LEU A 68 -14.87 -3.40 -10.62
C LEU A 68 -13.85 -2.41 -10.05
N LYS A 69 -14.11 -1.87 -8.85
CA LYS A 69 -13.20 -0.93 -8.18
C LYS A 69 -12.21 -1.72 -7.33
N VAL A 70 -10.97 -1.82 -7.82
CA VAL A 70 -9.87 -2.43 -7.07
C VAL A 70 -9.33 -1.45 -6.04
N ASN A 71 -9.86 -1.53 -4.82
CA ASN A 71 -9.50 -0.72 -3.66
C ASN A 71 -9.29 -1.60 -2.42
N ASN A 72 -8.43 -2.61 -2.57
CA ASN A 72 -8.17 -3.60 -1.52
C ASN A 72 -7.33 -3.01 -0.38
N LYS A 73 -7.42 -3.65 0.79
CA LYS A 73 -6.55 -3.37 1.92
C LYS A 73 -5.34 -4.29 1.82
N PHE A 74 -4.20 -3.83 2.34
CA PHE A 74 -2.98 -4.62 2.40
C PHE A 74 -2.49 -4.67 3.85
N TYR A 75 -2.14 -5.86 4.32
CA TYR A 75 -1.54 -6.09 5.63
C TYR A 75 -0.13 -6.63 5.45
N MET A 76 0.81 -6.13 6.23
CA MET A 76 2.19 -6.62 6.16
C MET A 76 2.33 -7.93 6.93
N VAL A 77 3.18 -8.84 6.44
CA VAL A 77 3.40 -10.16 7.06
C VAL A 77 3.88 -10.09 8.50
N ASP A 78 4.72 -9.11 8.82
CA ASP A 78 5.34 -8.98 10.13
C ASP A 78 5.41 -7.51 10.57
N MET A 79 4.93 -7.25 11.79
CA MET A 79 4.90 -5.90 12.37
C MET A 79 6.29 -5.40 12.80
N GLY A 80 7.22 -6.31 13.13
CA GLY A 80 8.62 -5.97 13.38
C GLY A 80 9.31 -5.46 12.11
N ILE A 81 9.14 -6.14 10.98
CA ILE A 81 9.63 -5.69 9.67
C ILE A 81 8.98 -4.36 9.29
N ARG A 82 7.66 -4.21 9.51
CA ARG A 82 6.97 -2.92 9.30
C ARG A 82 7.64 -1.81 10.08
N ASN A 83 7.88 -2.01 11.37
CA ASN A 83 8.48 -1.01 12.26
C ASN A 83 9.95 -0.72 11.90
N HIS A 84 10.65 -1.67 11.30
CA HIS A 84 11.99 -1.46 10.75
C HIS A 84 11.94 -0.57 9.48
N ILE A 85 11.02 -0.85 8.56
CA ILE A 85 10.84 -0.07 7.31
C ILE A 85 10.35 1.35 7.60
N LEU A 86 9.42 1.49 8.53
CA LEU A 86 8.86 2.74 9.02
C LEU A 86 9.55 3.10 10.32
N SER A 87 10.80 3.58 10.25
CA SER A 87 11.56 4.00 11.44
C SER A 87 10.64 4.70 12.43
N ARG A 88 10.57 4.17 13.67
CA ARG A 88 9.62 4.50 14.73
C ARG A 88 9.49 6.03 14.92
N LYS A 89 8.66 6.68 14.11
CA LYS A 89 8.19 8.03 14.39
C LYS A 89 7.05 7.88 15.36
N ARG A 90 7.06 8.76 16.36
CA ARG A 90 6.16 8.94 17.51
C ARG A 90 4.67 9.14 17.14
N TYR A 91 4.13 8.39 16.17
CA TYR A 91 2.75 8.47 15.69
C TYR A 91 1.82 7.60 16.54
N ASP A 92 2.29 6.46 17.05
CA ASP A 92 1.47 5.51 17.82
C ASP A 92 1.20 5.92 19.28
N LEU A 93 1.68 7.09 19.72
CA LEU A 93 1.45 7.60 21.08
C LEU A 93 0.30 8.61 21.19
N LYS A 94 -0.32 9.02 20.07
CA LYS A 94 -1.44 9.98 20.10
C LYS A 94 -2.82 9.33 20.09
N SER A 95 -2.93 8.01 19.94
CA SER A 95 -4.21 7.29 19.93
C SER A 95 -4.51 6.54 21.23
N ALA A 96 -3.69 6.72 22.27
CA ALA A 96 -3.86 6.09 23.59
C ALA A 96 -4.29 7.09 24.69
N HIS A 97 -4.56 8.35 24.33
CA HIS A 97 -5.03 9.40 25.23
C HIS A 97 -6.11 10.24 24.55
N GLU A 98 -7.23 9.60 24.21
CA GLU A 98 -8.56 10.23 24.09
C GLU A 98 -9.61 9.25 24.61
#